data_AF-A0A3C1KQD1-F1
#
_entry.id   AF-A0A3C1KQD1-F1
#
_cell.length_a   1.000
_cell.length_b   1.000
_cell.length_c   1.000
_cell.angle_alpha   90.00
_cell.angle_beta   90.00
_cell.angle_gamma   90.00
#
_symmetry.space_group_name_H-M   'P 1'
#
loop_
_entity.id
_entity.type
_entity.pdbx_description
1 polymer ?
#
loop_
_entity_poly.entity_id
_entity_poly.type
_entity_poly.pdbx_seq_one_letter_code
_entity_poly.pdbx_strand_id
1 'polypeptide(L)' 'MSVAREHFEPAGAWAAQGRQPRIAIIGAGFSGIGALIKLRKQGYTDLTCFEKAEKIGGTWRDNHYPGLS' A
#
# COMPACT_ATOMS: atom_id res chain seq x y z
N MET A 1 19.35 2.83 20.85
CA MET A 1 18.60 3.83 20.06
C MET A 1 17.24 3.23 19.72
N SER A 2 16.19 3.67 20.40
CA SER A 2 14.82 3.19 20.17
C SER A 2 14.18 4.06 19.08
N VAL A 3 13.81 3.46 17.95
CA VAL A 3 12.95 4.13 16.97
C VAL A 3 11.58 4.23 17.63
N ALA A 4 11.14 5.46 17.91
CA ALA A 4 9.79 5.73 18.38
C ALA A 4 8.79 5.06 17.43
N ARG A 5 8.06 4.06 17.92
CA ARG A 5 6.91 3.52 17.19
C ARG A 5 5.89 4.65 17.17
N GLU A 6 5.61 5.19 15.98
CA GLU A 6 4.45 6.06 15.79
C GLU A 6 3.22 5.32 16.32
N HIS A 7 2.56 5.91 17.31
CA HIS A 7 1.30 5.39 17.85
C HIS A 7 0.22 5.60 16.78
N PHE A 8 -0.03 4.55 16.01
CA PHE A 8 -1.18 4.48 15.12
C PHE A 8 -2.40 4.12 15.96
N GLU A 9 -3.31 5.06 16.15
CA GLU A 9 -4.62 4.77 16.74
C GLU A 9 -5.32 3.71 15.87
N PRO A 10 -5.73 2.56 16.43
CA PRO A 10 -6.34 1.50 15.66
C PRO A 10 -7.63 2.02 15.00
N ALA A 11 -7.64 2.07 13.67
CA ALA A 11 -8.80 2.47 12.89
C ALA A 11 -9.94 1.47 13.09
N GLY A 12 -10.76 1.65 14.12
CA GLY A 12 -11.96 0.86 14.40
C GLY A 12 -11.76 -0.38 15.28
N ALA A 13 -12.88 -0.91 15.79
CA ALA A 13 -12.94 -1.99 16.78
C ALA A 13 -12.22 -3.29 16.38
N TRP A 14 -11.95 -3.48 15.08
CA TRP A 14 -11.25 -4.65 14.55
C TRP A 14 -9.72 -4.58 14.72
N ALA A 15 -9.15 -3.39 14.80
CA ALA A 15 -7.71 -3.20 15.01
C ALA A 15 -7.33 -3.32 16.51
N ALA A 16 -8.28 -3.11 17.42
CA ALA A 16 -8.07 -3.27 18.87
C ALA A 16 -7.89 -4.73 19.33
N GLN A 17 -8.27 -5.72 18.52
CA GLN A 17 -8.27 -7.15 18.90
C GLN A 17 -6.94 -7.88 18.61
N GLY A 18 -5.86 -7.16 18.26
CA GLY A 18 -4.58 -7.77 17.90
C GLY A 18 -4.63 -8.64 16.65
N ARG A 19 -5.69 -8.51 15.84
CA ARG A 19 -5.93 -9.33 14.65
C ARG A 19 -5.22 -8.72 13.45
N GLN A 20 -4.48 -9.54 12.71
CA GLN A 20 -3.89 -9.11 11.43
C GLN A 20 -5.00 -9.05 10.36
N PRO A 21 -5.32 -7.86 9.82
CA PRO A 21 -6.30 -7.74 8.74
C PRO A 21 -5.74 -8.29 7.43
N ARG A 22 -6.65 -8.74 6.57
CA ARG A 22 -6.37 -8.99 5.16
C ARG A 22 -6.60 -7.69 4.41
N ILE A 23 -5.58 -7.18 3.73
CA ILE A 23 -5.66 -5.85 3.09
C ILE A 23 -5.53 -6.01 1.58
N ALA A 24 -6.55 -5.53 0.87
CA ALA A 24 -6.51 -5.38 -0.58
C ALA A 24 -6.18 -3.92 -0.95
N ILE A 25 -5.18 -3.74 -1.80
CA ILE A 25 -4.80 -2.46 -2.40
C ILE A 25 -5.26 -2.51 -3.87
N ILE A 26 -5.96 -1.46 -4.33
CA ILE A 26 -6.43 -1.35 -5.71
C ILE A 26 -5.59 -0.29 -6.44
N GLY A 27 -4.90 -0.72 -7.49
CA GLY A 27 -3.99 0.08 -8.31
C GLY A 27 -2.52 -0.09 -7.90
N ALA A 28 -1.66 -0.46 -8.85
CA ALA A 28 -0.21 -0.56 -8.67
C ALA A 28 0.54 0.64 -9.28
N GLY A 29 0.00 1.84 -9.04
CA GLY A 29 0.71 3.10 -9.25
C GLY A 29 1.58 3.47 -8.04
N PHE A 30 2.14 4.69 -8.04
CA PHE A 30 3.03 5.16 -6.97
C PHE A 30 2.40 5.06 -5.57
N SER A 31 1.14 5.49 -5.43
CA SER A 31 0.41 5.45 -4.16
C SER A 31 0.16 4.03 -3.66
N GLY A 32 -0.28 3.12 -4.53
CA GLY A 32 -0.56 1.73 -4.15
C GLY A 32 0.70 0.95 -3.77
N ILE A 33 1.78 1.12 -4.52
CA ILE A 33 3.09 0.54 -4.17
C ILE A 33 3.63 1.14 -2.87
N GLY A 34 3.51 2.45 -2.68
CA GLY A 34 3.90 3.13 -1.44
C GLY A 34 3.11 2.61 -0.23
N ALA A 35 1.80 2.43 -0.37
CA ALA A 35 0.95 1.86 0.67
C ALA A 35 1.36 0.43 1.02
N LEU A 36 1.55 -0.43 0.00
CA LEU A 36 2.02 -1.81 0.19
C LEU A 36 3.35 -1.86 0.95
N ILE A 37 4.32 -1.00 0.59
CA ILE A 37 5.62 -0.93 1.26
C ILE A 37 5.48 -0.48 2.71
N LYS A 38 4.71 0.58 2.98
CA LYS A 38 4.51 1.09 4.36
C LYS A 38 3.82 0.05 5.23
N LEU A 39 2.79 -0.63 4.72
CA LEU A 39 2.08 -1.70 5.43
C LEU A 39 3.01 -2.89 5.73
N ARG A 40 3.81 -3.34 4.76
CA ARG A 40 4.82 -4.39 5.01
C ARG A 40 5.83 -3.97 6.09
N LYS A 41 6.32 -2.73 6.06
CA LYS A 41 7.25 -2.20 7.08
C LYS A 41 6.61 -2.11 8.47
N GLN A 42 5.29 -1.97 8.56
CA GLN A 42 4.54 -1.99 9.82
C GLN A 42 4.22 -3.40 10.32
N GLY A 43 4.62 -4.45 9.59
CA GLY A 43 4.44 -5.84 10.00
C GLY A 43 3.11 -6.47 9.58
N TYR A 44 2.36 -5.84 8.68
CA TYR A 44 1.22 -6.49 8.03
C TYR A 44 1.69 -7.53 7.02
N THR A 45 1.08 -8.72 7.05
CA THR A 45 1.55 -9.89 6.28
C THR A 45 0.56 -10.39 5.24
N ASP A 46 -0.76 -10.23 5.45
CA ASP A 46 -1.79 -10.61 4.47
C ASP A 46 -2.17 -9.40 3.61
N LEU A 47 -1.37 -9.16 2.58
CA LEU A 47 -1.48 -8.01 1.68
C LEU A 47 -1.60 -8.50 0.23
N THR A 48 -2.59 -7.99 -0.51
CA THR A 48 -2.72 -8.22 -1.95
C THR A 48 -2.90 -6.90 -2.68
N CYS A 49 -2.14 -6.67 -3.75
CA CYS A 49 -2.30 -5.50 -4.62
C CYS A 49 -2.84 -5.95 -5.98
N PHE A 50 -3.98 -5.39 -6.39
CA PHE A 50 -4.61 -5.66 -7.67
C PHE A 50 -4.33 -4.49 -8.63
N GLU A 51 -3.92 -4.81 -9.85
CA GLU A 51 -3.72 -3.83 -10.92
C GLU A 51 -4.50 -4.27 -12.15
N LYS A 52 -5.17 -3.32 -12.80
CA LYS A 52 -5.96 -3.61 -14.00
C LYS A 52 -5.07 -3.93 -15.20
N ALA A 53 -3.93 -3.25 -15.33
CA ALA A 53 -3.03 -3.45 -16.45
C ALA A 53 -2.04 -4.60 -16.25
N GLU A 54 -1.38 -4.99 -17.34
CA GLU A 54 -0.39 -6.07 -17.39
C GLU A 54 0.91 -5.78 -16.62
N LYS A 55 1.19 -4.51 -16.32
CA LYS A 55 2.44 -4.07 -15.66
C LYS A 55 2.13 -3.01 -14.62
N ILE A 56 3.02 -2.78 -13.66
CA ILE A 56 2.89 -1.69 -12.67
C ILE A 56 3.17 -0.31 -13.27
N GLY A 57 2.74 0.77 -12.61
CA GLY A 57 3.09 2.15 -12.97
C GLY A 57 1.95 3.15 -12.85
N GLY A 58 0.70 2.68 -12.99
CA GLY A 58 -0.50 3.53 -12.94
C GLY A 58 -0.44 4.65 -13.97
N THR A 59 -0.81 5.86 -13.57
CA THR A 59 -0.83 7.06 -14.42
C THR A 59 0.44 7.28 -15.24
N TRP A 60 1.62 6.97 -14.71
CA TRP A 60 2.90 7.16 -15.41
C TRP A 60 3.11 6.19 -16.58
N ARG A 61 2.56 4.97 -16.45
CA ARG A 61 2.57 3.95 -17.50
C ARG A 61 1.45 4.21 -18.52
N ASP A 62 0.27 4.61 -18.05
CA ASP A 62 -0.89 4.72 -18.94
C ASP A 62 -0.89 5.99 -19.79
N ASN A 63 -0.23 7.07 -19.33
CA ASN A 63 -0.19 8.32 -20.06
C ASN A 63 1.10 8.46 -20.85
N HIS A 64 1.03 8.14 -22.13
CA HIS A 64 2.08 8.45 -23.09
C HIS A 64 1.61 9.58 -24.00
N TYR A 65 2.30 10.71 -23.91
CA TYR A 65 2.12 11.85 -24.80
C TYR A 65 3.48 12.41 -25.17
N PRO A 66 3.62 13.08 -26.33
CA PRO A 66 4.91 13.61 -26.77
C PRO A 66 5.55 14.47 -25.68
N GLY A 67 6.77 14.11 -25.27
CA GLY A 67 7.52 14.82 -24.23
C GLY A 67 7.50 14.19 -22.82
N LEU A 68 6.78 13.09 -22.59
CA LEU A 68 6.90 12.29 -21.36
C LEU A 68 7.15 10.80 -21.66
N SER A 69 8.11 10.22 -20.94
CA SER A 69 8.44 8.79 -20.94
C SER A 69 8.67 8.28 -19.53
#